data_AF-A0A7D8YWM5-F1
#
_entry.id   AF-A0A7D8YWM5-F1
#
_cell.length_a   1.000
_cell.length_b   1.000
_cell.length_c   1.000
_cell.angle_alpha   90.00
_cell.angle_beta   90.00
_cell.angle_gamma   90.00
#
_symmetry.space_group_name_H-M   'P 1'
#
loop_
_entity.id
_entity.type
_entity.pdbx_description
1 polymer ?
#
loop_
_entity_poly.entity_id
_entity_poly.type
_entity_poly.pdbx_seq_one_letter_code
_entity_poly.pdbx_strand_id
1 'polypeptide(L)'
;MTPHPRFPLLPSPALAAAFPSSTARASSLFTFVGATPDATAAVRRVLEENDRAYDIYMRLRFAHNHFPHSALTRYALGAPPALLQATWEADRGPLVPLDPAAEPDRDGKDAVASLPHAITAANWASKTTLGVKPAYALYLTFFHSEVARLGPEGVVAQYLLSPESAGGADGPELLIRLLAGVTHPFIHLGLGLEFGDRVVLAEALACAAVHSHENNVGLFPAGWPHAPLPQSAEPNAPLLALYAALLADPRLDPGPWDPEYNLSAGMRAAVAGERAGVLQRLVARWDLSDVDAALPQLLEEAAWLATLLACGTSKPGYATRIDFFLMHVLTSSLFLAPVLAPLGATARRAVLQSYVLTIFQIALARGRPRLYPAESMSWTAAPAPKAAPAVPAPDAIGGPSSAAEQNPWLAIVANALVAKDSHVPKTIRALLHYSQLYGGTPAGGVPGAGAVGGHMLDGTLFVRAAGRVMDATGWQAAGERERNWDRSGLGWDAVWDKPGWQPPRGSTTGETAARPVDGKL
;
A
#
# COMPACT_ATOMS: atom_id res chain seq x y z
N MET A 1 -28.07 16.09 5.91
CA MET A 1 -26.60 15.95 5.89
C MET A 1 -26.00 17.01 6.79
N THR A 2 -25.38 16.62 7.89
CA THR A 2 -24.48 17.52 8.63
C THR A 2 -23.26 17.80 7.73
N PRO A 3 -22.87 19.06 7.50
CA PRO A 3 -21.65 19.34 6.74
C PRO A 3 -20.46 18.68 7.44
N HIS A 4 -19.55 18.09 6.67
CA HIS A 4 -18.29 17.58 7.21
C HIS A 4 -17.56 18.72 7.92
N PRO A 5 -16.89 18.46 9.07
CA PRO A 5 -16.15 19.49 9.77
C PRO A 5 -15.10 20.09 8.83
N ARG A 6 -15.17 21.41 8.62
CA ARG A 6 -14.18 22.14 7.83
C ARG A 6 -13.02 22.54 8.73
N PHE A 7 -11.92 21.83 8.60
CA PHE A 7 -10.67 22.21 9.27
C PHE A 7 -10.01 23.36 8.50
N PRO A 8 -9.45 24.39 9.15
CA PRO A 8 -8.72 25.45 8.46
C PRO A 8 -7.45 24.89 7.78
N LEU A 9 -6.97 25.56 6.73
CA LEU A 9 -5.66 25.28 6.16
C LEU A 9 -4.56 25.70 7.13
N LEU A 10 -3.52 24.89 7.23
CA LEU A 10 -2.31 25.26 7.95
C LEU A 10 -1.47 26.23 7.10
N PRO A 11 -0.73 27.16 7.73
CA PRO A 11 0.16 28.05 7.00
C PRO A 11 1.35 27.26 6.42
N SER A 12 1.78 27.62 5.22
CA SER A 12 3.00 27.08 4.61
C SER A 12 4.25 27.69 5.26
N PRO A 13 5.24 26.88 5.68
CA PRO A 13 6.52 27.41 6.18
C PRO A 13 7.35 28.03 5.05
N ALA A 14 8.32 28.87 5.41
CA ALA A 14 9.18 29.57 4.46
C ALA A 14 9.94 28.63 3.49
N LEU A 15 10.32 27.44 3.95
CA LEU A 15 10.98 26.42 3.13
C LEU A 15 10.12 25.96 1.93
N ALA A 16 8.79 26.00 2.07
CA ALA A 16 7.85 25.58 1.03
C ALA A 16 7.61 26.66 -0.05
N ALA A 17 8.18 27.87 0.10
CA ALA A 17 8.00 28.96 -0.86
C ALA A 17 8.51 28.61 -2.25
N ALA A 18 9.58 27.80 -2.34
CA ALA A 18 10.18 27.37 -3.60
C ALA A 18 9.62 26.04 -4.15
N PHE A 19 8.65 25.42 -3.46
CA PHE A 19 8.12 24.13 -3.90
C PHE A 19 7.41 24.28 -5.26
N PRO A 20 7.59 23.32 -6.18
CA PRO A 20 7.03 23.40 -7.52
C PRO A 20 5.52 23.13 -7.52
N SER A 21 4.83 23.50 -8.61
CA SER A 21 3.43 23.08 -8.82
C SER A 21 3.34 21.60 -9.21
N SER A 22 2.20 20.97 -8.90
CA SER A 22 1.89 19.60 -9.28
C SER A 22 1.82 19.45 -10.80
N THR A 23 2.32 18.31 -11.30
CA THR A 23 2.27 17.93 -12.72
C THR A 23 1.31 16.78 -12.99
N ALA A 24 0.56 16.35 -11.97
CA ALA A 24 -0.38 15.23 -12.03
C ALA A 24 -1.22 15.25 -13.32
N ARG A 25 -1.21 14.14 -14.04
CA ARG A 25 -2.03 13.90 -15.23
C ARG A 25 -2.88 12.65 -15.00
N ALA A 26 -3.80 12.35 -15.92
CA ALA A 26 -4.52 11.07 -15.88
C ALA A 26 -3.51 9.90 -15.82
N SER A 27 -3.89 8.82 -15.12
CA SER A 27 -3.04 7.64 -14.98
C SER A 27 -2.61 7.10 -16.35
N SER A 28 -1.33 6.77 -16.49
CA SER A 28 -0.80 6.12 -17.70
C SER A 28 -1.04 4.61 -17.76
N LEU A 29 -1.51 3.99 -16.67
CA LEU A 29 -1.64 2.53 -16.55
C LEU A 29 -3.08 2.06 -16.34
N PHE A 30 -3.89 2.89 -15.68
CA PHE A 30 -5.30 2.62 -15.40
C PHE A 30 -6.17 3.58 -16.20
N THR A 31 -6.77 3.08 -17.27
CA THR A 31 -7.70 3.84 -18.10
C THR A 31 -9.12 3.69 -17.57
N PHE A 32 -9.70 4.79 -17.10
CA PHE A 32 -11.07 4.86 -16.62
C PHE A 32 -11.69 6.22 -16.92
N VAL A 33 -13.02 6.26 -16.99
CA VAL A 33 -13.77 7.48 -17.35
C VAL A 33 -13.83 8.49 -16.19
N GLY A 34 -14.02 9.77 -16.52
CA GLY A 34 -14.27 10.83 -15.53
C GLY A 34 -13.13 11.83 -15.33
N ALA A 35 -11.92 11.55 -15.84
CA ALA A 35 -10.87 12.55 -15.89
C ALA A 35 -11.26 13.72 -16.82
N THR A 36 -11.19 14.95 -16.30
CA THR A 36 -11.50 16.19 -17.02
C THR A 36 -10.43 17.25 -16.73
N PRO A 37 -10.32 18.32 -17.54
CA PRO A 37 -9.42 19.43 -17.22
C PRO A 37 -9.68 20.02 -15.83
N ASP A 38 -10.94 20.20 -15.44
CA ASP A 38 -11.29 20.75 -14.12
C ASP A 38 -10.93 19.78 -12.99
N ALA A 39 -11.15 18.47 -13.17
CA ALA A 39 -10.76 17.47 -12.17
C ALA A 39 -9.23 17.42 -12.03
N THR A 40 -8.50 17.56 -13.15
CA THR A 40 -7.04 17.64 -13.16
C THR A 40 -6.55 18.88 -12.42
N ALA A 41 -7.14 20.04 -12.67
CA ALA A 41 -6.83 21.27 -11.96
C ALA A 41 -7.14 21.16 -10.47
N ALA A 42 -8.24 20.51 -10.10
CA ALA A 42 -8.62 20.29 -8.71
C ALA A 42 -7.66 19.36 -7.98
N VAL A 43 -7.30 18.21 -8.56
CA VAL A 43 -6.36 17.28 -7.92
C VAL A 43 -4.98 17.90 -7.74
N ARG A 44 -4.48 18.64 -8.75
CA ARG A 44 -3.21 19.38 -8.64
C ARG A 44 -3.22 20.39 -7.50
N ARG A 45 -4.28 21.20 -7.42
CA ARG A 45 -4.41 22.22 -6.37
C ARG A 45 -4.37 21.60 -4.97
N VAL A 46 -5.17 20.56 -4.72
CA VAL A 46 -5.22 19.96 -3.37
C VAL A 46 -3.92 19.22 -3.01
N LEU A 47 -3.22 18.63 -3.98
CA LEU A 47 -1.89 18.06 -3.77
C LEU A 47 -0.86 19.15 -3.43
N GLU A 48 -0.91 20.30 -4.10
CA GLU A 48 -0.04 21.44 -3.79
C GLU A 48 -0.34 22.05 -2.41
N GLU A 49 -1.61 22.15 -2.03
CA GLU A 49 -2.00 22.59 -0.69
C GLU A 49 -1.48 21.63 0.39
N ASN A 50 -1.50 20.32 0.11
CA ASN A 50 -0.91 19.29 0.99
C ASN A 50 0.61 19.46 1.13
N ASP A 51 1.33 19.38 0.01
CA ASP A 51 2.80 19.41 -0.06
C ASP A 51 3.41 20.66 0.59
N ARG A 52 2.74 21.81 0.47
CA ARG A 52 3.25 23.08 1.00
C ARG A 52 3.02 23.29 2.48
N ALA A 53 2.18 22.52 3.16
CA ALA A 53 1.73 22.85 4.52
C ALA A 53 1.75 21.68 5.49
N TYR A 54 1.81 20.44 5.02
CA TYR A 54 1.59 19.26 5.86
C TYR A 54 2.77 18.28 5.82
N ASP A 55 3.05 17.64 6.95
CA ASP A 55 4.06 16.58 7.07
C ASP A 55 3.56 15.27 6.42
N ILE A 56 4.48 14.33 6.17
CA ILE A 56 4.16 12.97 5.71
C ILE A 56 3.54 12.10 6.80
N TYR A 57 3.70 12.49 8.07
CA TYR A 57 3.02 11.88 9.19
C TYR A 57 1.80 12.71 9.60
N MET A 58 0.81 12.06 10.19
CA MET A 58 -0.30 12.74 10.86
C MET A 58 -0.08 12.76 12.38
N ARG A 59 -0.97 13.43 13.13
CA ARG A 59 -0.86 13.55 14.60
C ARG A 59 -0.81 12.19 15.30
N LEU A 60 -1.49 11.21 14.74
CA LEU A 60 -1.47 9.86 15.27
C LEU A 60 -0.11 9.19 15.03
N ARG A 61 0.47 8.66 16.10
CA ARG A 61 1.78 7.99 16.05
C ARG A 61 1.78 6.84 15.03
N PHE A 62 2.77 6.85 14.14
CA PHE A 62 2.99 5.89 13.05
C PHE A 62 1.99 5.93 11.90
N ALA A 63 1.06 6.88 11.89
CA ALA A 63 0.13 7.06 10.79
C ALA A 63 0.67 8.06 9.77
N HIS A 64 0.48 7.73 8.50
CA HIS A 64 0.94 8.53 7.36
C HIS A 64 -0.14 9.46 6.87
N ASN A 65 0.26 10.59 6.30
CA ASN A 65 -0.58 11.42 5.49
C ASN A 65 -1.02 10.66 4.24
N HIS A 66 -2.21 10.05 4.28
CA HIS A 66 -2.76 9.30 3.16
C HIS A 66 -3.40 10.18 2.08
N PHE A 67 -3.39 11.51 2.24
CA PHE A 67 -4.16 12.37 1.37
C PHE A 67 -3.76 12.24 -0.12
N PRO A 68 -2.47 12.20 -0.49
CA PRO A 68 -2.09 11.96 -1.88
C PRO A 68 -2.59 10.61 -2.43
N HIS A 69 -2.62 9.56 -1.60
CA HIS A 69 -3.19 8.27 -1.97
C HIS A 69 -4.70 8.38 -2.22
N SER A 70 -5.39 9.07 -1.31
CA SER A 70 -6.83 9.34 -1.29
C SER A 70 -7.26 10.11 -2.56
N ALA A 71 -6.54 11.18 -2.86
CA ALA A 71 -6.82 12.12 -3.95
C ALA A 71 -6.57 11.49 -5.33
N LEU A 72 -5.37 10.93 -5.57
CA LEU A 72 -5.01 10.37 -6.88
C LEU A 72 -5.81 9.10 -7.20
N THR A 73 -6.13 8.29 -6.20
CA THR A 73 -6.98 7.11 -6.38
C THR A 73 -8.41 7.51 -6.77
N ARG A 74 -9.00 8.48 -6.08
CA ARG A 74 -10.35 8.99 -6.42
C ARG A 74 -10.36 9.68 -7.77
N TYR A 75 -9.33 10.46 -8.09
CA TYR A 75 -9.16 11.07 -9.41
C TYR A 75 -9.12 10.00 -10.51
N ALA A 76 -8.35 8.93 -10.34
CA ALA A 76 -8.32 7.79 -11.27
C ALA A 76 -9.68 7.09 -11.40
N LEU A 77 -10.47 7.02 -10.33
CA LEU A 77 -11.84 6.47 -10.34
C LEU A 77 -12.90 7.45 -10.90
N GLY A 78 -12.49 8.63 -11.38
CA GLY A 78 -13.40 9.58 -12.02
C GLY A 78 -14.04 10.60 -11.07
N ALA A 79 -13.43 10.87 -9.90
CA ALA A 79 -13.96 11.86 -8.97
C ALA A 79 -14.03 13.27 -9.60
N PRO A 80 -15.19 13.96 -9.51
CA PRO A 80 -15.31 15.33 -9.98
C PRO A 80 -14.57 16.32 -9.06
N PRO A 81 -14.31 17.56 -9.53
CA PRO A 81 -13.62 18.60 -8.74
C PRO A 81 -14.18 18.80 -7.33
N ALA A 82 -15.51 18.81 -7.21
CA ALA A 82 -16.19 19.02 -5.93
C ALA A 82 -15.93 17.88 -4.92
N LEU A 83 -15.83 16.63 -5.40
CA LEU A 83 -15.53 15.49 -4.53
C LEU A 83 -14.06 15.53 -4.10
N LEU A 84 -13.13 15.85 -5.00
CA LEU A 84 -11.71 16.00 -4.65
C LEU A 84 -11.51 17.08 -3.57
N GLN A 85 -12.21 18.21 -3.70
CA GLN A 85 -12.21 19.26 -2.70
C GLN A 85 -12.84 18.80 -1.37
N ALA A 86 -13.96 18.09 -1.41
CA ALA A 86 -14.62 17.57 -0.21
C ALA A 86 -13.74 16.53 0.52
N THR A 87 -13.05 15.66 -0.23
CA THR A 87 -12.05 14.73 0.32
C THR A 87 -10.93 15.50 1.00
N TRP A 88 -10.40 16.56 0.39
CA TRP A 88 -9.37 17.39 1.03
C TRP A 88 -9.84 18.04 2.33
N GLU A 89 -11.04 18.62 2.33
CA GLU A 89 -11.61 19.24 3.53
C GLU A 89 -11.80 18.24 4.68
N ALA A 90 -12.17 16.99 4.36
CA ALA A 90 -12.38 15.92 5.32
C ALA A 90 -11.06 15.32 5.84
N ASP A 91 -10.09 15.07 4.95
CA ASP A 91 -8.86 14.32 5.25
C ASP A 91 -7.81 15.19 5.96
N ARG A 92 -7.86 16.53 5.83
CA ARG A 92 -6.80 17.41 6.35
C ARG A 92 -6.80 17.64 7.86
N GLY A 93 -7.87 17.28 8.57
CA GLY A 93 -8.03 17.55 10.01
C GLY A 93 -6.97 16.90 10.91
N PRO A 94 -6.64 15.61 10.73
CA PRO A 94 -5.61 14.92 11.53
C PRO A 94 -4.17 15.27 11.15
N LEU A 95 -3.94 15.94 10.02
CA LEU A 95 -2.60 16.24 9.52
C LEU A 95 -1.91 17.28 10.40
N VAL A 96 -0.57 17.23 10.43
CA VAL A 96 0.27 18.14 11.22
C VAL A 96 1.08 19.08 10.33
N PRO A 97 1.53 20.24 10.85
CA PRO A 97 2.34 21.18 10.07
C PRO A 97 3.60 20.56 9.48
N LEU A 98 3.98 20.98 8.28
CA LEU A 98 5.22 20.60 7.62
C LEU A 98 6.46 21.06 8.41
N ASP A 99 6.39 22.20 9.08
CA ASP A 99 7.50 22.66 9.94
C ASP A 99 7.60 21.78 11.18
N PRO A 100 8.70 21.04 11.38
CA PRO A 100 8.85 20.17 12.53
C PRO A 100 8.89 20.89 13.87
N ALA A 101 9.21 22.18 13.90
CA ALA A 101 9.17 22.97 15.12
C ALA A 101 7.74 23.39 15.52
N ALA A 102 6.77 23.32 14.61
CA ALA A 102 5.40 23.76 14.84
C ALA A 102 4.48 22.68 15.46
N GLU A 103 4.95 21.43 15.61
CA GLU A 103 4.23 20.34 16.27
C GLU A 103 5.03 19.80 17.47
N PRO A 104 4.80 20.33 18.69
CA PRO A 104 5.63 20.04 19.87
C PRO A 104 5.48 18.58 20.37
N ASP A 105 4.38 17.91 20.03
CA ASP A 105 4.10 16.53 20.45
C ASP A 105 4.49 15.49 19.39
N ARG A 106 5.25 15.88 18.35
CA ARG A 106 5.66 14.97 17.28
C ARG A 106 6.62 13.88 17.77
N ASP A 107 6.55 12.73 17.10
CA ASP A 107 7.52 11.65 17.29
C ASP A 107 8.91 12.10 16.82
N GLY A 108 9.93 11.83 17.65
CA GLY A 108 11.31 12.24 17.39
C GLY A 108 11.61 13.72 17.66
N LYS A 109 10.76 14.47 18.37
CA LYS A 109 10.95 15.91 18.66
C LYS A 109 12.34 16.31 19.15
N ASP A 110 13.02 15.45 19.91
CA ASP A 110 14.36 15.73 20.44
C ASP A 110 15.43 15.87 19.34
N ALA A 111 15.18 15.30 18.15
CA ALA A 111 16.08 15.41 17.01
C ALA A 111 15.97 16.76 16.28
N VAL A 112 14.89 17.53 16.47
CA VAL A 112 14.61 18.77 15.73
C VAL A 112 15.75 19.79 15.90
N ALA A 113 16.24 19.97 17.13
CA ALA A 113 17.32 20.92 17.43
C ALA A 113 18.67 20.53 16.81
N SER A 114 18.84 19.27 16.40
CA SER A 114 20.07 18.72 15.83
C SER A 114 20.02 18.59 14.30
N LEU A 115 18.91 18.98 13.67
CA LEU A 115 18.78 18.94 12.22
C LEU A 115 19.74 19.93 11.55
N PRO A 116 20.37 19.57 10.43
CA PRO A 116 21.17 20.51 9.67
C PRO A 116 20.29 21.61 9.06
N HIS A 117 20.89 22.71 8.64
CA HIS A 117 20.16 23.76 7.94
C HIS A 117 19.52 23.28 6.62
N ALA A 118 20.23 22.40 5.88
CA ALA A 118 19.75 21.85 4.62
C ALA A 118 20.33 20.46 4.36
N ILE A 119 19.58 19.68 3.57
CA ILE A 119 20.04 18.43 2.96
C ILE A 119 20.50 18.72 1.53
N THR A 120 21.59 18.09 1.14
CA THR A 120 22.32 18.29 -0.12
C THR A 120 22.79 16.94 -0.66
N ALA A 121 23.23 16.92 -1.92
CA ALA A 121 23.81 15.71 -2.52
C ALA A 121 25.03 15.16 -1.75
N ALA A 122 25.72 15.98 -0.96
CA ALA A 122 26.87 15.57 -0.17
C ALA A 122 26.51 14.95 1.19
N ASN A 123 25.32 15.21 1.74
CA ASN A 123 24.95 14.78 3.10
C ASN A 123 23.61 14.04 3.19
N TRP A 124 22.89 13.81 2.09
CA TRP A 124 21.57 13.15 2.09
C TRP A 124 21.58 11.75 2.73
N ALA A 125 22.71 11.03 2.70
CA ALA A 125 22.84 9.71 3.31
C ALA A 125 23.34 9.76 4.77
N SER A 126 23.39 10.94 5.40
CA SER A 126 23.87 11.08 6.77
C SER A 126 22.99 10.32 7.77
N LYS A 127 23.61 9.47 8.60
CA LYS A 127 22.92 8.73 9.68
C LYS A 127 22.26 9.62 10.74
N THR A 128 22.62 10.90 10.80
CA THR A 128 21.99 11.88 11.70
C THR A 128 20.64 12.40 11.20
N THR A 129 20.29 12.14 9.93
CA THR A 129 19.02 12.59 9.32
C THR A 129 18.26 11.45 8.65
N LEU A 130 18.95 10.46 8.09
CA LEU A 130 18.32 9.32 7.44
C LEU A 130 17.66 8.40 8.47
N GLY A 131 16.36 8.15 8.33
CA GLY A 131 15.52 7.48 9.33
C GLY A 131 15.00 8.38 10.45
N VAL A 132 15.25 9.68 10.39
CA VAL A 132 14.85 10.65 11.43
C VAL A 132 13.58 11.36 10.97
N LYS A 133 12.44 11.03 11.60
CA LYS A 133 11.11 11.55 11.20
C LYS A 133 11.04 13.08 11.05
N PRO A 134 11.57 13.89 11.99
CA PRO A 134 11.55 15.34 11.82
C PRO A 134 12.36 15.90 10.65
N ALA A 135 13.26 15.11 10.04
CA ALA A 135 14.03 15.55 8.87
C ALA A 135 13.20 15.60 7.58
N TYR A 136 11.91 15.21 7.61
CA TYR A 136 11.06 15.09 6.43
C TYR A 136 11.03 16.36 5.58
N ALA A 137 10.76 17.52 6.17
CA ALA A 137 10.67 18.78 5.43
C ALA A 137 11.99 19.16 4.71
N LEU A 138 13.14 18.81 5.30
CA LEU A 138 14.44 19.03 4.68
C LEU A 138 14.67 18.08 3.50
N TYR A 139 14.30 16.80 3.65
CA TYR A 139 14.35 15.85 2.54
C TYR A 139 13.37 16.21 1.43
N LEU A 140 12.18 16.69 1.76
CA LEU A 140 11.19 17.13 0.79
C LEU A 140 11.73 18.28 -0.06
N THR A 141 12.32 19.29 0.57
CA THR A 141 12.98 20.42 -0.11
C THR A 141 14.10 19.94 -1.04
N PHE A 142 14.94 19.02 -0.54
CA PHE A 142 16.02 18.42 -1.32
C PHE A 142 15.50 17.63 -2.52
N PHE A 143 14.51 16.75 -2.34
CA PHE A 143 13.98 15.92 -3.41
C PHE A 143 13.15 16.71 -4.42
N HIS A 144 12.49 17.80 -4.04
CA HIS A 144 11.90 18.74 -5.01
C HIS A 144 12.97 19.28 -5.97
N SER A 145 14.14 19.65 -5.44
CA SER A 145 15.27 20.14 -6.24
C SER A 145 15.86 19.04 -7.13
N GLU A 146 16.02 17.84 -6.59
CA GLU A 146 16.58 16.70 -7.33
C GLU A 146 15.63 16.18 -8.42
N VAL A 147 14.32 16.11 -8.16
CA VAL A 147 13.32 15.77 -9.17
C VAL A 147 13.32 16.80 -10.29
N ALA A 148 13.44 18.10 -9.98
CA ALA A 148 13.53 19.14 -10.99
C ALA A 148 14.82 19.03 -11.83
N ARG A 149 15.93 18.62 -11.22
CA ARG A 149 17.25 18.50 -11.85
C ARG A 149 17.41 17.25 -12.71
N LEU A 150 16.95 16.10 -12.21
CA LEU A 150 17.17 14.78 -12.81
C LEU A 150 15.96 14.27 -13.59
N GLY A 151 14.79 14.84 -13.36
CA GLY A 151 13.52 14.27 -13.82
C GLY A 151 13.16 12.97 -13.08
N PRO A 152 11.96 12.42 -13.36
CA PRO A 152 11.44 11.26 -12.63
C PRO A 152 12.29 10.00 -12.74
N GLU A 153 12.77 9.67 -13.93
CA GLU A 153 13.58 8.46 -14.15
C GLU A 153 14.97 8.61 -13.53
N GLY A 154 15.60 9.77 -13.73
CA GLY A 154 16.94 10.06 -13.24
C GLY A 154 17.02 10.06 -11.72
N VAL A 155 16.03 10.62 -11.02
CA VAL A 155 16.03 10.65 -9.55
C VAL A 155 15.85 9.25 -8.96
N VAL A 156 14.99 8.41 -9.56
CA VAL A 156 14.79 7.04 -9.12
C VAL A 156 16.06 6.21 -9.32
N ALA A 157 16.69 6.32 -10.50
CA ALA A 157 17.95 5.64 -10.79
C ALA A 157 19.08 6.12 -9.85
N GLN A 158 19.17 7.43 -9.59
CA GLN A 158 20.23 8.02 -8.77
C GLN A 158 20.13 7.62 -7.29
N TYR A 159 18.93 7.59 -6.70
CA TYR A 159 18.79 7.50 -5.24
C TYR A 159 18.37 6.13 -4.72
N LEU A 160 17.75 5.27 -5.54
CA LEU A 160 17.37 3.93 -5.07
C LEU A 160 18.46 2.89 -5.26
N LEU A 161 19.21 2.96 -6.37
CA LEU A 161 20.00 1.82 -6.88
C LEU A 161 21.35 2.20 -7.51
N SER A 162 21.73 3.48 -7.51
CA SER A 162 23.08 3.87 -7.94
C SER A 162 24.14 3.26 -7.01
N PRO A 163 25.37 2.99 -7.49
CA PRO A 163 26.46 2.55 -6.64
C PRO A 163 26.71 3.46 -5.45
N GLU A 164 26.47 4.77 -5.56
CA GLU A 164 26.60 5.72 -4.45
C GLU A 164 25.49 5.57 -3.41
N SER A 165 24.26 5.27 -3.85
CA SER A 165 23.12 4.98 -2.97
C SER A 165 23.09 3.55 -2.43
N ALA A 166 23.74 2.62 -3.12
CA ALA A 166 24.00 1.24 -2.72
C ALA A 166 25.37 1.09 -2.00
N GLY A 167 26.09 2.20 -1.83
CA GLY A 167 27.55 2.28 -1.74
C GLY A 167 28.16 2.28 -0.35
N GLY A 168 27.95 1.21 0.40
CA GLY A 168 28.68 0.94 1.64
C GLY A 168 28.46 -0.50 2.12
N ALA A 169 28.98 -0.84 3.30
CA ALA A 169 28.68 -2.12 3.96
C ALA A 169 27.17 -2.30 4.26
N ASP A 170 26.40 -1.20 4.19
CA ASP A 170 25.00 -1.10 4.63
C ASP A 170 23.96 -1.38 3.51
N GLY A 171 24.38 -1.55 2.25
CA GLY A 171 23.48 -1.84 1.11
C GLY A 171 22.63 -0.64 0.64
N PRO A 172 21.61 -0.84 -0.23
CA PRO A 172 20.79 0.23 -0.80
C PRO A 172 19.71 0.69 0.20
N GLU A 173 20.12 1.50 1.19
CA GLU A 173 19.23 1.87 2.29
C GLU A 173 17.92 2.49 1.84
N LEU A 174 17.94 3.36 0.82
CA LEU A 174 16.71 4.02 0.38
C LEU A 174 15.72 3.02 -0.24
N LEU A 175 16.19 2.00 -0.96
CA LEU A 175 15.33 0.91 -1.45
C LEU A 175 14.76 0.08 -0.28
N ILE A 176 15.56 -0.23 0.74
CA ILE A 176 15.07 -0.95 1.92
C ILE A 176 14.00 -0.13 2.65
N ARG A 177 14.23 1.19 2.80
CA ARG A 177 13.28 2.11 3.44
C ARG A 177 12.04 2.36 2.60
N LEU A 178 12.14 2.26 1.27
CA LEU A 178 10.99 2.37 0.36
C LEU A 178 9.92 1.30 0.69
N LEU A 179 10.36 0.14 1.16
CA LEU A 179 9.52 -1.00 1.52
C LEU A 179 9.11 -1.03 3.00
N ALA A 180 9.55 -0.04 3.79
CA ALA A 180 9.16 0.12 5.18
C ALA A 180 7.73 0.69 5.32
N GLY A 181 7.27 0.85 6.56
CA GLY A 181 5.98 1.48 6.86
C GLY A 181 4.79 0.74 6.24
N VAL A 182 4.84 -0.58 6.08
CA VAL A 182 3.82 -1.38 5.37
C VAL A 182 3.59 -0.86 3.94
N THR A 183 4.68 -0.44 3.30
CA THR A 183 4.84 0.00 1.91
C THR A 183 4.17 1.32 1.51
N HIS A 184 3.99 2.24 2.46
CA HIS A 184 3.56 3.62 2.16
C HIS A 184 4.52 4.39 1.22
N PRO A 185 5.85 4.37 1.43
CA PRO A 185 6.75 5.07 0.52
C PRO A 185 6.72 4.49 -0.90
N PHE A 186 6.61 3.16 -1.03
CA PHE A 186 6.46 2.47 -2.31
C PHE A 186 5.16 2.88 -3.04
N ILE A 187 4.04 2.99 -2.32
CA ILE A 187 2.75 3.47 -2.87
C ILE A 187 2.90 4.92 -3.35
N HIS A 188 3.47 5.81 -2.54
CA HIS A 188 3.73 7.20 -2.93
C HIS A 188 4.58 7.28 -4.20
N LEU A 189 5.66 6.50 -4.28
CA LEU A 189 6.55 6.48 -5.44
C LEU A 189 5.79 6.06 -6.70
N GLY A 190 5.01 4.98 -6.59
CA GLY A 190 4.17 4.49 -7.67
C GLY A 190 3.16 5.52 -8.17
N LEU A 191 2.51 6.25 -7.25
CA LEU A 191 1.59 7.33 -7.57
C LEU A 191 2.29 8.49 -8.30
N GLY A 192 3.45 8.93 -7.79
CA GLY A 192 4.24 9.97 -8.46
C GLY A 192 4.63 9.59 -9.89
N LEU A 193 5.06 8.34 -10.10
CA LEU A 193 5.44 7.84 -11.42
C LEU A 193 4.24 7.63 -12.35
N GLU A 194 3.18 6.99 -11.88
CA GLU A 194 1.99 6.67 -12.69
C GLU A 194 1.24 7.93 -13.15
N PHE A 195 1.10 8.92 -12.27
CA PHE A 195 0.41 10.17 -12.59
C PHE A 195 1.36 11.24 -13.12
N GLY A 196 2.66 10.93 -13.28
CA GLY A 196 3.68 11.88 -13.72
C GLY A 196 3.75 13.13 -12.84
N ASP A 197 3.52 12.97 -11.53
CA ASP A 197 3.45 14.07 -10.58
C ASP A 197 4.77 14.23 -9.81
N ARG A 198 5.46 15.35 -10.07
CA ARG A 198 6.75 15.65 -9.45
C ARG A 198 6.67 15.96 -7.95
N VAL A 199 5.51 16.43 -7.49
CA VAL A 199 5.30 16.77 -6.07
C VAL A 199 5.22 15.49 -5.25
N VAL A 200 4.29 14.60 -5.61
CA VAL A 200 4.13 13.30 -4.95
C VAL A 200 5.39 12.43 -5.09
N LEU A 201 6.14 12.56 -6.20
CA LEU A 201 7.43 11.89 -6.35
C LEU A 201 8.47 12.37 -5.33
N ALA A 202 8.57 13.68 -5.08
CA ALA A 202 9.44 14.22 -4.05
C ALA A 202 9.00 13.80 -2.64
N GLU A 203 7.68 13.83 -2.37
CA GLU A 203 7.10 13.32 -1.13
C GLU A 203 7.47 11.85 -0.89
N ALA A 204 7.45 11.01 -1.94
CA ALA A 204 7.77 9.58 -1.85
C ALA A 204 9.21 9.33 -1.38
N LEU A 205 10.16 10.02 -2.00
CA LEU A 205 11.59 9.88 -1.70
C LEU A 205 11.91 10.43 -0.31
N ALA A 206 11.30 11.56 0.06
CA ALA A 206 11.41 12.12 1.40
C ALA A 206 10.79 11.20 2.46
N CYS A 207 9.63 10.59 2.17
CA CYS A 207 9.01 9.58 3.00
C CYS A 207 9.95 8.40 3.24
N ALA A 208 10.52 7.84 2.16
CA ALA A 208 11.49 6.75 2.26
C ALA A 208 12.71 7.16 3.09
N ALA A 209 13.26 8.35 2.89
CA ALA A 209 14.44 8.82 3.62
C ALA A 209 14.22 8.89 5.14
N VAL A 210 13.03 9.25 5.62
CA VAL A 210 12.75 9.36 7.07
C VAL A 210 12.24 8.07 7.71
N HIS A 211 11.97 7.03 6.92
CA HIS A 211 11.53 5.74 7.44
C HIS A 211 12.68 4.92 8.02
N SER A 212 12.50 4.33 9.21
CA SER A 212 13.45 3.34 9.73
C SER A 212 13.48 2.07 8.86
N HIS A 213 14.67 1.52 8.62
CA HIS A 213 14.86 0.25 7.92
C HIS A 213 14.96 -0.96 8.87
N GLU A 214 14.89 -0.77 10.19
CA GLU A 214 15.17 -1.84 11.18
C GLU A 214 14.28 -3.07 11.01
N ASN A 215 13.03 -2.87 10.61
CA ASN A 215 12.12 -3.98 10.38
C ASN A 215 12.47 -4.77 9.12
N ASN A 216 13.14 -4.18 8.12
CA ASN A 216 13.33 -4.79 6.80
C ASN A 216 14.79 -5.23 6.55
N VAL A 217 15.77 -4.66 7.26
CA VAL A 217 17.20 -4.93 7.02
C VAL A 217 17.56 -6.42 7.13
N GLY A 218 16.92 -7.15 8.05
CA GLY A 218 17.13 -8.58 8.23
C GLY A 218 16.65 -9.46 7.06
N LEU A 219 15.92 -8.91 6.09
CA LEU A 219 15.50 -9.66 4.89
C LEU A 219 16.66 -9.95 3.94
N PHE A 220 17.70 -9.11 3.96
CA PHE A 220 18.72 -9.10 2.92
C PHE A 220 20.04 -9.66 3.45
N PRO A 221 20.74 -10.50 2.68
CA PRO A 221 22.08 -10.94 3.04
C PRO A 221 23.08 -9.77 2.92
N ALA A 222 24.22 -9.90 3.59
CA ALA A 222 25.31 -8.94 3.47
C ALA A 222 25.74 -8.76 1.99
N GLY A 223 25.96 -7.51 1.58
CA GLY A 223 26.35 -7.17 0.20
C GLY A 223 25.23 -7.22 -0.84
N TRP A 224 23.99 -7.49 -0.46
CA TRP A 224 22.83 -7.36 -1.35
C TRP A 224 22.65 -5.88 -1.78
N PRO A 225 22.26 -5.59 -3.04
CA PRO A 225 21.86 -6.49 -4.12
C PRO A 225 23.00 -6.96 -5.03
N HIS A 226 24.24 -6.57 -4.74
CA HIS A 226 25.40 -7.01 -5.53
C HIS A 226 25.71 -8.50 -5.30
N ALA A 227 25.51 -8.97 -4.06
CA ALA A 227 25.44 -10.38 -3.74
C ALA A 227 24.01 -10.91 -4.02
N PRO A 228 23.86 -11.98 -4.83
CA PRO A 228 22.54 -12.57 -5.06
C PRO A 228 21.99 -13.21 -3.78
N LEU A 229 20.67 -13.43 -3.77
CA LEU A 229 20.07 -14.26 -2.73
C LEU A 229 20.69 -15.68 -2.76
N PRO A 230 20.79 -16.37 -1.61
CA PRO A 230 21.36 -17.71 -1.54
C PRO A 230 20.64 -18.67 -2.50
N GLN A 231 21.39 -19.37 -3.34
CA GLN A 231 20.84 -20.33 -4.27
C GLN A 231 20.08 -21.44 -3.53
N SER A 232 19.00 -21.90 -4.15
CA SER A 232 18.25 -23.06 -3.70
C SER A 232 18.53 -24.24 -4.63
N ALA A 233 18.62 -25.45 -4.07
CA ALA A 233 18.66 -26.69 -4.86
C ALA A 233 17.27 -27.09 -5.39
N GLU A 234 16.21 -26.48 -4.86
CA GLU A 234 14.83 -26.70 -5.30
C GLU A 234 14.54 -25.98 -6.62
N PRO A 235 13.64 -26.53 -7.47
CA PRO A 235 13.29 -25.92 -8.74
C PRO A 235 12.61 -24.55 -8.57
N ASN A 236 12.70 -23.75 -9.64
CA ASN A 236 11.97 -22.50 -9.78
C ASN A 236 10.46 -22.75 -9.66
N ALA A 237 9.74 -21.78 -9.09
CA ALA A 237 8.30 -21.90 -8.91
C ALA A 237 7.61 -20.52 -8.94
N PRO A 238 6.33 -20.47 -9.36
CA PRO A 238 5.55 -19.24 -9.34
C PRO A 238 5.19 -18.80 -7.91
N LEU A 239 4.84 -17.53 -7.72
CA LEU A 239 4.63 -16.93 -6.38
C LEU A 239 3.62 -17.67 -5.49
N LEU A 240 2.51 -18.18 -6.03
CA LEU A 240 1.55 -18.95 -5.22
C LEU A 240 2.15 -20.28 -4.71
N ALA A 241 3.00 -20.92 -5.50
CA ALA A 241 3.71 -22.13 -5.06
C ALA A 241 4.81 -21.82 -4.05
N LEU A 242 5.49 -20.68 -4.18
CA LEU A 242 6.45 -20.20 -3.17
C LEU A 242 5.75 -19.86 -1.85
N TYR A 243 4.57 -19.24 -1.91
CA TYR A 243 3.77 -18.99 -0.72
C TYR A 243 3.27 -20.29 -0.08
N ALA A 244 2.84 -21.28 -0.88
CA ALA A 244 2.51 -22.61 -0.35
C ALA A 244 3.70 -23.27 0.37
N ALA A 245 4.91 -23.14 -0.19
CA ALA A 245 6.14 -23.62 0.47
C ALA A 245 6.43 -22.87 1.77
N LEU A 246 6.17 -21.55 1.83
CA LEU A 246 6.25 -20.76 3.06
C LEU A 246 5.26 -21.27 4.13
N LEU A 247 4.01 -21.59 3.74
CA LEU A 247 3.01 -22.15 4.65
C LEU A 247 3.43 -23.52 5.22
N ALA A 248 4.13 -24.33 4.41
CA ALA A 248 4.53 -25.68 4.77
C ALA A 248 5.83 -25.77 5.59
N ASP A 249 6.68 -24.73 5.59
CA ASP A 249 7.98 -24.78 6.27
C ASP A 249 7.83 -24.60 7.80
N PRO A 250 8.16 -25.62 8.63
CA PRO A 250 7.98 -25.53 10.08
C PRO A 250 8.90 -24.48 10.74
N ARG A 251 10.01 -24.08 10.12
CA ARG A 251 10.91 -23.04 10.65
C ARG A 251 10.26 -21.65 10.63
N LEU A 252 9.25 -21.48 9.78
CA LEU A 252 8.46 -20.26 9.64
C LEU A 252 7.19 -20.27 10.49
N ASP A 253 7.08 -21.16 11.48
CA ASP A 253 5.97 -21.15 12.43
C ASP A 253 5.92 -19.83 13.22
N PRO A 254 4.83 -19.05 13.16
CA PRO A 254 4.72 -17.78 13.88
C PRO A 254 4.62 -17.95 15.41
N GLY A 255 4.44 -19.17 15.92
CA GLY A 255 4.21 -19.43 17.34
C GLY A 255 2.77 -19.07 17.77
N PRO A 256 2.47 -19.12 19.08
CA PRO A 256 1.14 -18.81 19.59
C PRO A 256 0.76 -17.35 19.35
N TRP A 257 -0.55 -17.09 19.25
CA TRP A 257 -1.07 -15.73 19.14
C TRP A 257 -0.89 -14.96 20.45
N ASP A 258 -0.37 -13.73 20.33
CA ASP A 258 -0.21 -12.80 21.43
C ASP A 258 -1.37 -11.77 21.44
N PRO A 259 -2.19 -11.67 22.50
CA PRO A 259 -3.21 -10.63 22.60
C PRO A 259 -2.67 -9.19 22.54
N GLU A 260 -1.41 -8.98 22.95
CA GLU A 260 -0.71 -7.68 22.90
C GLU A 260 0.11 -7.52 21.60
N TYR A 261 -0.21 -8.32 20.58
CA TYR A 261 0.50 -8.35 19.31
C TYR A 261 0.73 -6.96 18.71
N ASN A 262 1.97 -6.71 18.32
CA ASN A 262 2.41 -5.51 17.62
C ASN A 262 3.07 -5.89 16.29
N LEU A 263 2.62 -5.28 15.19
CA LEU A 263 3.15 -5.59 13.86
C LEU A 263 4.67 -5.44 13.78
N SER A 264 5.23 -4.35 14.32
CA SER A 264 6.68 -4.11 14.25
C SER A 264 7.48 -5.21 14.95
N ALA A 265 6.98 -5.75 16.06
CA ALA A 265 7.60 -6.88 16.73
C ALA A 265 7.48 -8.16 15.89
N GLY A 266 6.30 -8.40 15.30
CA GLY A 266 6.07 -9.51 14.38
C GLY A 266 6.98 -9.47 13.14
N MET A 267 7.19 -8.30 12.55
CA MET A 267 8.08 -8.11 11.40
C MET A 267 9.53 -8.47 11.74
N ARG A 268 10.05 -8.02 12.90
CA ARG A 268 11.39 -8.40 13.37
C ARG A 268 11.49 -9.91 13.64
N ALA A 269 10.47 -10.49 14.28
CA ALA A 269 10.42 -11.93 14.55
C ALA A 269 10.32 -12.79 13.28
N ALA A 270 9.75 -12.27 12.20
CA ALA A 270 9.64 -12.96 10.91
C ALA A 270 11.00 -13.15 10.21
N VAL A 271 12.01 -12.35 10.58
CA VAL A 271 13.37 -12.42 10.02
C VAL A 271 14.44 -12.77 11.05
N ALA A 272 14.04 -13.12 12.27
CA ALA A 272 14.97 -13.50 13.32
C ALA A 272 15.55 -14.92 13.09
N GLY A 273 16.79 -15.13 13.54
CA GLY A 273 17.46 -16.44 13.48
C GLY A 273 17.55 -16.98 12.04
N GLU A 274 17.21 -18.25 11.85
CA GLU A 274 17.30 -18.89 10.53
C GLU A 274 16.19 -18.48 9.53
N ARG A 275 15.13 -17.79 9.99
CA ARG A 275 13.95 -17.48 9.17
C ARG A 275 14.27 -16.57 7.98
N ALA A 276 15.16 -15.59 8.16
CA ALA A 276 15.64 -14.75 7.07
C ALA A 276 16.24 -15.59 5.93
N GLY A 277 17.12 -16.54 6.26
CA GLY A 277 17.74 -17.42 5.26
C GLY A 277 16.72 -18.33 4.56
N VAL A 278 15.66 -18.76 5.26
CA VAL A 278 14.57 -19.53 4.65
C VAL A 278 13.79 -18.67 3.64
N LEU A 279 13.40 -17.45 4.03
CA LEU A 279 12.72 -16.50 3.13
C LEU A 279 13.56 -16.19 1.89
N GLN A 280 14.85 -15.92 2.08
CA GLN A 280 15.78 -15.63 0.98
C GLN A 280 15.87 -16.79 -0.01
N ARG A 281 15.99 -18.05 0.47
CA ARG A 281 16.01 -19.24 -0.41
C ARG A 281 14.69 -19.50 -1.11
N LEU A 282 13.55 -19.19 -0.46
CA LEU A 282 12.24 -19.27 -1.10
C LEU A 282 12.15 -18.27 -2.26
N VAL A 283 12.47 -17.01 -2.03
CA VAL A 283 12.39 -15.97 -3.06
C VAL A 283 13.45 -16.16 -4.16
N ALA A 284 14.60 -16.76 -3.86
CA ALA A 284 15.62 -17.12 -4.86
C ALA A 284 15.13 -18.12 -5.92
N ARG A 285 14.02 -18.85 -5.65
CA ARG A 285 13.38 -19.77 -6.61
C ARG A 285 12.37 -19.07 -7.51
N TRP A 286 12.11 -17.78 -7.32
CA TRP A 286 11.29 -17.04 -8.26
C TRP A 286 12.15 -16.73 -9.49
N ASP A 287 11.73 -17.17 -10.66
CA ASP A 287 12.55 -17.06 -11.87
C ASP A 287 12.60 -15.62 -12.37
N LEU A 288 13.74 -14.97 -12.12
CA LEU A 288 14.02 -13.61 -12.54
C LEU A 288 15.19 -13.54 -13.51
N SER A 289 15.57 -14.67 -14.13
CA SER A 289 16.73 -14.77 -15.03
C SER A 289 16.61 -13.82 -16.23
N ASP A 290 15.46 -13.86 -16.92
CA ASP A 290 15.06 -12.91 -17.96
C ASP A 290 13.86 -12.05 -17.49
N VAL A 291 14.15 -11.15 -16.54
CA VAL A 291 13.13 -10.29 -15.91
C VAL A 291 12.36 -9.43 -16.92
N ASP A 292 12.99 -9.01 -18.02
CA ASP A 292 12.37 -8.10 -18.98
C ASP A 292 11.37 -8.86 -19.87
N ALA A 293 11.71 -10.07 -20.32
CA ALA A 293 10.77 -10.92 -21.05
C ALA A 293 9.64 -11.44 -20.15
N ALA A 294 9.94 -11.77 -18.90
CA ALA A 294 8.97 -12.34 -17.95
C ALA A 294 8.11 -11.29 -17.24
N LEU A 295 8.39 -9.98 -17.39
CA LEU A 295 7.75 -8.93 -16.59
C LEU A 295 6.21 -9.00 -16.55
N PRO A 296 5.47 -9.22 -17.66
CA PRO A 296 4.02 -9.35 -17.61
C PRO A 296 3.55 -10.50 -16.70
N GLN A 297 4.19 -11.67 -16.80
CA GLN A 297 3.87 -12.83 -15.97
C GLN A 297 4.22 -12.58 -14.50
N LEU A 298 5.36 -11.95 -14.22
CA LEU A 298 5.79 -11.64 -12.85
C LEU A 298 4.81 -10.67 -12.16
N LEU A 299 4.30 -9.69 -12.91
CA LEU A 299 3.27 -8.76 -12.44
C LEU A 299 1.91 -9.46 -12.23
N GLU A 300 1.53 -10.39 -13.10
CA GLU A 300 0.32 -11.21 -12.93
C GLU A 300 0.41 -12.08 -11.66
N GLU A 301 1.52 -12.79 -11.47
CA GLU A 301 1.75 -13.61 -10.28
C GLU A 301 1.64 -12.77 -8.99
N ALA A 302 2.21 -11.56 -8.99
CA ALA A 302 2.13 -10.65 -7.86
C ALA A 302 0.70 -10.18 -7.59
N ALA A 303 -0.08 -9.87 -8.64
CA ALA A 303 -1.47 -9.45 -8.54
C ALA A 303 -2.37 -10.53 -7.93
N TRP A 304 -2.22 -11.78 -8.37
CA TRP A 304 -2.98 -12.93 -7.84
C TRP A 304 -2.64 -13.21 -6.38
N LEU A 305 -1.34 -13.29 -6.04
CA LEU A 305 -0.91 -13.50 -4.66
C LEU A 305 -1.39 -12.37 -3.75
N ALA A 306 -1.23 -11.11 -4.16
CA ALA A 306 -1.65 -9.97 -3.36
C ALA A 306 -3.17 -9.93 -3.14
N THR A 307 -3.96 -10.27 -4.17
CA THR A 307 -5.42 -10.39 -4.07
C THR A 307 -5.82 -11.48 -3.08
N LEU A 308 -5.18 -12.65 -3.12
CA LEU A 308 -5.46 -13.75 -2.20
C LEU A 308 -4.95 -13.47 -0.76
N LEU A 309 -3.84 -12.75 -0.58
CA LEU A 309 -3.42 -12.35 0.76
C LEU A 309 -4.43 -11.38 1.41
N ALA A 310 -4.92 -10.41 0.63
CA ALA A 310 -5.89 -9.45 1.12
C ALA A 310 -7.27 -10.07 1.34
N CYS A 311 -7.78 -10.81 0.35
CA CYS A 311 -9.18 -11.25 0.32
C CYS A 311 -9.34 -12.78 0.38
N GLY A 312 -8.26 -13.56 0.36
CA GLY A 312 -8.31 -15.02 0.40
C GLY A 312 -8.02 -15.64 1.76
N THR A 313 -7.93 -14.83 2.83
CA THR A 313 -7.50 -15.28 4.16
C THR A 313 -8.65 -15.43 5.17
N SER A 314 -9.89 -15.21 4.74
CA SER A 314 -11.06 -15.45 5.59
C SER A 314 -11.31 -16.93 5.83
N LYS A 315 -11.35 -17.34 7.10
CA LYS A 315 -11.52 -18.74 7.49
C LYS A 315 -12.95 -19.21 7.21
N PRO A 316 -13.13 -20.33 6.48
CA PRO A 316 -14.44 -20.92 6.23
C PRO A 316 -15.20 -21.19 7.53
N GLY A 317 -16.52 -20.91 7.52
CA GLY A 317 -17.38 -21.08 8.69
C GLY A 317 -17.38 -19.93 9.69
N TYR A 318 -16.56 -18.90 9.49
CA TYR A 318 -16.55 -17.68 10.30
C TYR A 318 -17.03 -16.47 9.51
N ALA A 319 -17.44 -15.41 10.21
CA ALA A 319 -17.69 -14.13 9.57
C ALA A 319 -16.41 -13.64 8.89
N THR A 320 -16.50 -13.27 7.61
CA THR A 320 -15.34 -12.77 6.85
C THR A 320 -14.73 -11.55 7.52
N ARG A 321 -13.40 -11.54 7.49
CA ARG A 321 -12.55 -10.45 7.95
C ARG A 321 -11.51 -10.17 6.88
N ILE A 322 -11.19 -8.90 6.68
CA ILE A 322 -10.12 -8.48 5.77
C ILE A 322 -9.04 -7.82 6.62
N ASP A 323 -7.84 -8.39 6.58
CA ASP A 323 -6.71 -7.92 7.39
C ASP A 323 -6.20 -6.58 6.86
N PHE A 324 -6.15 -5.58 7.73
CA PHE A 324 -5.69 -4.24 7.41
C PHE A 324 -4.30 -4.24 6.78
N PHE A 325 -3.38 -5.07 7.25
CA PHE A 325 -1.99 -5.08 6.77
C PHE A 325 -1.82 -5.92 5.51
N LEU A 326 -2.59 -6.99 5.33
CA LEU A 326 -2.56 -7.76 4.07
C LEU A 326 -3.23 -7.02 2.93
N MET A 327 -4.25 -6.19 3.20
CA MET A 327 -4.80 -5.29 2.20
C MET A 327 -3.73 -4.29 1.70
N HIS A 328 -2.77 -3.87 2.53
CA HIS A 328 -1.67 -3.03 2.05
C HIS A 328 -0.82 -3.72 0.98
N VAL A 329 -0.63 -5.04 1.06
CA VAL A 329 0.04 -5.84 0.01
C VAL A 329 -0.70 -5.68 -1.32
N LEU A 330 -2.02 -5.81 -1.33
CA LEU A 330 -2.84 -5.56 -2.52
C LEU A 330 -2.68 -4.12 -3.02
N THR A 331 -2.81 -3.12 -2.16
CA THR A 331 -2.72 -1.72 -2.61
C THR A 331 -1.33 -1.31 -3.09
N SER A 332 -0.26 -1.91 -2.56
CA SER A 332 1.10 -1.63 -3.02
C SER A 332 1.49 -2.40 -4.27
N SER A 333 0.94 -3.60 -4.47
CA SER A 333 1.23 -4.44 -5.65
C SER A 333 0.85 -3.75 -6.97
N LEU A 334 -0.17 -2.88 -6.93
CA LEU A 334 -0.60 -2.04 -8.06
C LEU A 334 0.56 -1.20 -8.63
N PHE A 335 1.51 -0.83 -7.78
CA PHE A 335 2.59 0.09 -8.10
C PHE A 335 3.89 -0.58 -8.55
N LEU A 336 3.93 -1.91 -8.65
CA LEU A 336 5.08 -2.61 -9.23
C LEU A 336 5.35 -2.15 -10.67
N ALA A 337 4.34 -2.12 -11.53
CA ALA A 337 4.49 -1.72 -12.93
C ALA A 337 5.10 -0.31 -13.11
N PRO A 338 4.55 0.78 -12.51
CA PRO A 338 5.12 2.11 -12.68
C PRO A 338 6.50 2.26 -12.04
N VAL A 339 6.79 1.57 -10.94
CA VAL A 339 8.12 1.60 -10.30
C VAL A 339 9.18 0.86 -11.13
N LEU A 340 8.81 -0.26 -11.77
CA LEU A 340 9.73 -1.06 -12.57
C LEU A 340 9.98 -0.47 -13.97
N ALA A 341 9.03 0.29 -14.50
CA ALA A 341 9.13 0.90 -15.84
C ALA A 341 10.44 1.66 -16.10
N PRO A 342 10.89 2.61 -15.24
CA PRO A 342 12.11 3.38 -15.47
C PRO A 342 13.42 2.63 -15.16
N LEU A 343 13.34 1.39 -14.66
CA LEU A 343 14.50 0.64 -14.17
C LEU A 343 15.10 -0.28 -15.23
N GLY A 344 16.42 -0.48 -15.21
CA GLY A 344 17.07 -1.55 -15.96
C GLY A 344 16.90 -2.93 -15.30
N ALA A 345 17.20 -4.01 -16.03
CA ALA A 345 16.98 -5.39 -15.58
C ALA A 345 17.53 -5.70 -14.17
N THR A 346 18.75 -5.27 -13.84
CA THR A 346 19.34 -5.49 -12.50
C THR A 346 18.53 -4.82 -11.40
N ALA A 347 18.08 -3.59 -11.65
CA ALA A 347 17.27 -2.82 -10.72
C ALA A 347 15.86 -3.40 -10.56
N ARG A 348 15.24 -3.83 -11.68
CA ARG A 348 13.96 -4.54 -11.67
C ARG A 348 14.01 -5.80 -10.81
N ARG A 349 15.06 -6.62 -10.99
CA ARG A 349 15.27 -7.82 -10.15
C ARG A 349 15.36 -7.48 -8.66
N ALA A 350 16.16 -6.48 -8.30
CA ALA A 350 16.31 -6.07 -6.90
C ALA A 350 14.96 -5.64 -6.30
N VAL A 351 14.21 -4.78 -6.99
CA VAL A 351 12.89 -4.32 -6.53
C VAL A 351 11.91 -5.49 -6.38
N LEU A 352 11.82 -6.38 -7.36
CA LEU A 352 10.94 -7.55 -7.33
C LEU A 352 11.27 -8.49 -6.16
N GLN A 353 12.56 -8.82 -5.97
CA GLN A 353 13.01 -9.65 -4.84
C GLN A 353 12.68 -9.00 -3.50
N SER A 354 13.01 -7.72 -3.33
CA SER A 354 12.75 -7.00 -2.09
C SER A 354 11.26 -6.88 -1.80
N TYR A 355 10.45 -6.65 -2.83
CA TYR A 355 9.01 -6.59 -2.68
C TYR A 355 8.45 -7.93 -2.22
N VAL A 356 8.83 -9.04 -2.85
CA VAL A 356 8.34 -10.38 -2.46
C VAL A 356 8.82 -10.79 -1.07
N LEU A 357 10.09 -10.52 -0.74
CA LEU A 357 10.61 -10.71 0.62
C LEU A 357 9.79 -9.92 1.65
N THR A 358 9.45 -8.67 1.32
CA THR A 358 8.65 -7.81 2.21
C THR A 358 7.23 -8.33 2.39
N ILE A 359 6.52 -8.75 1.33
CA ILE A 359 5.15 -9.27 1.49
C ILE A 359 5.12 -10.61 2.22
N PHE A 360 6.14 -11.47 2.04
CA PHE A 360 6.29 -12.70 2.81
C PHE A 360 6.55 -12.40 4.29
N GLN A 361 7.37 -11.40 4.57
CA GLN A 361 7.59 -10.94 5.94
C GLN A 361 6.30 -10.43 6.59
N ILE A 362 5.52 -9.62 5.87
CA ILE A 362 4.22 -9.13 6.34
C ILE A 362 3.31 -10.32 6.61
N ALA A 363 3.18 -11.27 5.69
CA ALA A 363 2.34 -12.46 5.86
C ALA A 363 2.75 -13.28 7.10
N LEU A 364 4.05 -13.51 7.31
CA LEU A 364 4.55 -14.17 8.53
C LEU A 364 4.25 -13.37 9.79
N ALA A 365 4.47 -12.06 9.74
CA ALA A 365 4.11 -11.18 10.86
C ALA A 365 2.62 -11.25 11.15
N ARG A 366 1.74 -11.51 10.17
CA ARG A 366 0.29 -11.69 10.35
C ARG A 366 -0.14 -13.12 10.70
N GLY A 367 0.80 -13.96 11.13
CA GLY A 367 0.52 -15.33 11.58
C GLY A 367 0.55 -16.36 10.46
N ARG A 368 1.18 -16.06 9.32
CA ARG A 368 1.30 -16.96 8.18
C ARG A 368 -0.08 -17.45 7.69
N PRO A 369 -0.95 -16.53 7.24
CA PRO A 369 -2.34 -16.85 6.97
C PRO A 369 -2.50 -17.85 5.83
N ARG A 370 -3.30 -18.89 6.08
CA ARG A 370 -3.71 -19.84 5.05
C ARG A 370 -4.57 -19.13 4.00
N LEU A 371 -4.46 -19.57 2.76
CA LEU A 371 -5.35 -19.14 1.69
C LEU A 371 -6.53 -20.10 1.57
N TYR A 372 -7.71 -19.57 1.38
CA TYR A 372 -8.95 -20.29 1.17
C TYR A 372 -9.59 -19.91 -0.18
N PRO A 373 -9.01 -20.34 -1.33
CA PRO A 373 -9.55 -20.02 -2.66
C PRO A 373 -11.02 -20.39 -2.82
N ALA A 374 -11.42 -21.57 -2.34
CA ALA A 374 -12.81 -22.04 -2.42
C ALA A 374 -13.79 -21.13 -1.66
N GLU A 375 -13.39 -20.59 -0.49
CA GLU A 375 -14.20 -19.62 0.26
C GLU A 375 -14.35 -18.32 -0.54
N SER A 376 -13.25 -17.80 -1.10
CA SER A 376 -13.28 -16.56 -1.89
C SER A 376 -14.16 -16.69 -3.14
N MET A 377 -14.11 -17.86 -3.78
CA MET A 377 -14.93 -18.16 -4.96
C MET A 377 -16.38 -18.49 -4.62
N SER A 378 -16.72 -18.73 -3.35
CA SER A 378 -18.11 -18.94 -2.91
C SER A 378 -18.91 -17.63 -2.83
N TRP A 379 -18.24 -16.48 -2.71
CA TRP A 379 -18.88 -15.16 -2.64
C TRP A 379 -19.53 -14.78 -3.96
N THR A 380 -20.61 -14.00 -3.94
CA THR A 380 -21.31 -13.60 -5.17
C THR A 380 -20.42 -12.85 -6.16
N ALA A 381 -20.52 -13.20 -7.45
CA ALA A 381 -19.90 -12.44 -8.55
C ALA A 381 -20.73 -11.20 -8.96
N ALA A 382 -21.93 -11.06 -8.41
CA ALA A 382 -22.81 -9.90 -8.60
C ALA A 382 -23.09 -9.22 -7.24
N PRO A 383 -22.05 -8.67 -6.58
CA PRO A 383 -22.24 -7.94 -5.34
C PRO A 383 -23.04 -6.66 -5.57
N ALA A 384 -23.97 -6.40 -4.67
CA ALA A 384 -24.80 -5.21 -4.68
C ALA A 384 -25.07 -4.75 -3.24
N PRO A 385 -25.24 -3.44 -3.00
CA PRO A 385 -25.71 -2.96 -1.71
C PRO A 385 -27.09 -3.55 -1.40
N LYS A 386 -27.37 -3.79 -0.11
CA LYS A 386 -28.69 -4.30 0.33
C LYS A 386 -29.85 -3.38 -0.07
N ALA A 387 -29.57 -2.09 -0.17
CA ALA A 387 -30.47 -1.14 -0.77
C ALA A 387 -30.11 -0.99 -2.26
N ALA A 388 -30.94 -1.53 -3.14
CA ALA A 388 -30.82 -1.36 -4.59
C ALA A 388 -32.17 -0.91 -5.21
N PRO A 389 -32.15 -0.15 -6.32
CA PRO A 389 -32.99 1.05 -6.51
C PRO A 389 -34.38 0.89 -7.14
N ALA A 390 -35.08 2.03 -7.14
CA ALA A 390 -36.31 2.43 -7.82
C ALA A 390 -36.79 1.59 -9.01
N VAL A 391 -38.12 1.43 -9.09
CA VAL A 391 -38.83 0.74 -10.17
C VAL A 391 -38.36 1.29 -11.54
N PRO A 392 -37.79 0.45 -12.42
CA PRO A 392 -37.37 0.89 -13.74
C PRO A 392 -38.57 1.36 -14.56
N ALA A 393 -38.33 2.20 -15.57
CA ALA A 393 -39.38 2.61 -16.51
C ALA A 393 -39.96 1.38 -17.23
N PRO A 394 -41.25 1.39 -17.65
CA PRO A 394 -41.88 0.23 -18.29
C PRO A 394 -41.21 -0.25 -19.59
N ASP A 395 -40.46 0.62 -20.25
CA ASP A 395 -39.73 0.37 -21.49
C ASP A 395 -38.22 0.15 -21.28
N ALA A 396 -37.75 0.09 -20.03
CA ALA A 396 -36.37 -0.24 -19.71
C ALA A 396 -36.06 -1.72 -20.02
N ILE A 397 -34.88 -1.99 -20.58
CA ILE A 397 -34.37 -3.35 -20.80
C ILE A 397 -33.61 -3.78 -19.55
N GLY A 398 -34.08 -4.86 -18.92
CA GLY A 398 -33.58 -5.33 -17.63
C GLY A 398 -33.93 -4.37 -16.50
N GLY A 399 -33.46 -4.67 -15.28
CA GLY A 399 -33.76 -3.78 -14.18
C GLY A 399 -32.97 -4.01 -12.89
N PRO A 400 -33.03 -3.03 -11.97
CA PRO A 400 -32.39 -3.12 -10.66
C PRO A 400 -32.92 -4.28 -9.80
N SER A 401 -34.05 -4.89 -10.19
CA SER A 401 -34.65 -6.06 -9.55
C SER A 401 -33.89 -7.37 -9.77
N SER A 402 -32.99 -7.43 -10.76
CA SER A 402 -32.14 -8.62 -11.01
C SER A 402 -30.67 -8.26 -10.83
N ALA A 403 -30.01 -8.88 -9.86
CA ALA A 403 -28.56 -8.74 -9.69
C ALA A 403 -27.77 -9.32 -10.88
N ALA A 404 -28.35 -10.29 -11.60
CA ALA A 404 -27.72 -10.91 -12.77
C ALA A 404 -27.69 -9.98 -14.01
N GLU A 405 -28.49 -8.91 -14.02
CA GLU A 405 -28.58 -7.96 -15.13
C GLU A 405 -27.77 -6.68 -14.87
N GLN A 406 -27.07 -6.61 -13.74
CA GLN A 406 -26.32 -5.42 -13.33
C GLN A 406 -24.82 -5.63 -13.50
N ASN A 407 -24.12 -4.54 -13.86
CA ASN A 407 -22.68 -4.48 -13.73
C ASN A 407 -22.33 -4.05 -12.29
N PRO A 408 -21.84 -4.97 -11.43
CA PRO A 408 -21.58 -4.68 -10.01
C PRO A 408 -20.50 -3.61 -9.80
N TRP A 409 -19.58 -3.43 -10.76
CA TRP A 409 -18.51 -2.45 -10.66
C TRP A 409 -19.04 -1.02 -10.56
N LEU A 410 -20.21 -0.71 -11.14
CA LEU A 410 -20.79 0.63 -11.05
C LEU A 410 -21.14 1.00 -9.60
N ALA A 411 -21.81 0.10 -8.87
CA ALA A 411 -22.15 0.32 -7.47
C ALA A 411 -20.90 0.31 -6.57
N ILE A 412 -19.95 -0.60 -6.84
CA ILE A 412 -18.69 -0.67 -6.09
C ILE A 412 -17.88 0.63 -6.23
N VAL A 413 -17.70 1.14 -7.46
CA VAL A 413 -16.96 2.37 -7.72
C VAL A 413 -17.66 3.57 -7.11
N ALA A 414 -18.99 3.66 -7.24
CA ALA A 414 -19.78 4.72 -6.60
C ALA A 414 -19.59 4.74 -5.08
N ASN A 415 -19.55 3.56 -4.44
CA ASN A 415 -19.29 3.46 -3.01
C ASN A 415 -17.84 3.82 -2.65
N ALA A 416 -16.86 3.33 -3.41
CA ALA A 416 -15.45 3.60 -3.19
C ALA A 416 -15.12 5.11 -3.25
N LEU A 417 -15.75 5.85 -4.17
CA LEU A 417 -15.57 7.30 -4.31
C LEU A 417 -15.95 8.08 -3.04
N VAL A 418 -17.00 7.66 -2.34
CA VAL A 418 -17.52 8.36 -1.16
C VAL A 418 -17.12 7.72 0.17
N ALA A 419 -16.40 6.59 0.14
CA ALA A 419 -15.93 5.93 1.33
C ALA A 419 -15.03 6.87 2.14
N LYS A 420 -15.27 6.96 3.46
CA LYS A 420 -14.49 7.80 4.36
C LYS A 420 -13.06 7.29 4.55
N ASP A 421 -12.88 6.02 4.85
CA ASP A 421 -11.55 5.39 4.92
C ASP A 421 -10.88 5.35 3.53
N SER A 422 -9.73 6.03 3.40
CA SER A 422 -8.95 6.12 2.16
C SER A 422 -8.40 4.77 1.67
N HIS A 423 -8.35 3.74 2.52
CA HIS A 423 -7.96 2.41 2.14
C HIS A 423 -8.98 1.74 1.22
N VAL A 424 -10.27 2.02 1.39
CA VAL A 424 -11.34 1.43 0.57
C VAL A 424 -11.16 1.75 -0.92
N PRO A 425 -11.08 3.03 -1.36
CA PRO A 425 -10.87 3.32 -2.78
C PRO A 425 -9.55 2.77 -3.30
N LYS A 426 -8.48 2.71 -2.48
CA LYS A 426 -7.20 2.11 -2.89
C LYS A 426 -7.36 0.62 -3.21
N THR A 427 -8.01 -0.13 -2.32
CA THR A 427 -8.26 -1.56 -2.51
C THR A 427 -9.13 -1.80 -3.74
N ILE A 428 -10.19 -1.02 -3.91
CA ILE A 428 -11.11 -1.16 -5.04
C ILE A 428 -10.45 -0.80 -6.36
N ARG A 429 -9.63 0.25 -6.41
CA ARG A 429 -8.88 0.57 -7.61
C ARG A 429 -7.92 -0.56 -8.01
N ALA A 430 -7.22 -1.18 -7.05
CA ALA A 430 -6.34 -2.31 -7.33
C ALA A 430 -7.12 -3.51 -7.91
N LEU A 431 -8.24 -3.89 -7.28
CA LEU A 431 -9.08 -5.00 -7.75
C LEU A 431 -9.72 -4.70 -9.11
N LEU A 432 -10.18 -3.48 -9.34
CA LEU A 432 -10.75 -3.07 -10.61
C LEU A 432 -9.70 -3.08 -11.73
N HIS A 433 -8.48 -2.58 -11.46
CA HIS A 433 -7.38 -2.65 -12.42
C HIS A 433 -7.00 -4.09 -12.75
N TYR A 434 -6.88 -4.97 -11.75
CA TYR A 434 -6.62 -6.38 -12.00
C TYR A 434 -7.77 -7.10 -12.69
N SER A 435 -9.01 -6.68 -12.47
CA SER A 435 -10.15 -7.15 -13.26
C SER A 435 -10.07 -6.71 -14.72
N GLN A 436 -9.50 -5.53 -15.03
CA GLN A 436 -9.28 -5.11 -16.42
C GLN A 436 -8.21 -5.96 -17.11
N LEU A 437 -7.14 -6.32 -16.40
CA LEU A 437 -6.02 -7.10 -16.95
C LEU A 437 -6.30 -8.60 -17.00
N TYR A 438 -6.86 -9.16 -15.92
CA TYR A 438 -6.93 -10.60 -15.67
C TYR A 438 -8.37 -11.09 -15.40
N GLY A 439 -9.38 -10.23 -15.59
CA GLY A 439 -10.79 -10.61 -15.42
C GLY A 439 -11.28 -11.65 -16.43
N GLY A 440 -10.56 -11.80 -17.56
CA GLY A 440 -10.82 -12.84 -18.57
C GLY A 440 -10.15 -14.18 -18.30
N THR A 441 -9.35 -14.32 -17.24
CA THR A 441 -8.63 -15.56 -16.94
C THR A 441 -9.62 -16.69 -16.62
N PRO A 442 -9.60 -17.82 -17.35
CA PRO A 442 -10.50 -18.93 -17.08
C PRO A 442 -10.07 -19.71 -15.83
N ALA A 443 -10.98 -20.52 -15.28
CA ALA A 443 -10.66 -21.44 -14.21
C ALA A 443 -9.47 -22.36 -14.60
N GLY A 444 -8.51 -22.48 -13.70
CA GLY A 444 -7.26 -23.22 -13.94
C GLY A 444 -6.18 -22.42 -14.68
N GLY A 445 -6.47 -21.20 -15.13
CA GLY A 445 -5.51 -20.31 -15.81
C GLY A 445 -4.59 -19.51 -14.87
N VAL A 446 -4.82 -19.55 -13.55
CA VAL A 446 -4.06 -18.75 -12.58
C VAL A 446 -2.69 -19.40 -12.27
N PRO A 447 -1.56 -18.70 -12.49
CA PRO A 447 -0.22 -19.26 -12.29
C PRO A 447 0.02 -19.78 -10.87
N GLY A 448 0.36 -21.06 -10.75
CA GLY A 448 0.69 -21.70 -9.46
C GLY A 448 -0.52 -21.97 -8.54
N ALA A 449 -1.75 -21.72 -8.98
CA ALA A 449 -2.94 -21.87 -8.14
C ALA A 449 -3.14 -23.28 -7.58
N GLY A 450 -2.70 -24.32 -8.31
CA GLY A 450 -2.76 -25.71 -7.83
C GLY A 450 -2.06 -25.93 -6.48
N ALA A 451 -0.96 -25.21 -6.22
CA ALA A 451 -0.18 -25.36 -4.97
C ALA A 451 -0.94 -24.87 -3.72
N VAL A 452 -1.97 -24.04 -3.90
CA VAL A 452 -2.83 -23.50 -2.83
C VAL A 452 -4.25 -24.05 -2.90
N GLY A 453 -4.47 -25.13 -3.67
CA GLY A 453 -5.80 -25.70 -3.87
C GLY A 453 -6.76 -24.79 -4.65
N GLY A 454 -6.22 -23.88 -5.47
CA GLY A 454 -6.96 -22.82 -6.17
C GLY A 454 -7.35 -23.13 -7.62
N HIS A 455 -7.56 -24.40 -8.01
CA HIS A 455 -7.89 -24.76 -9.40
C HIS A 455 -9.20 -24.12 -9.91
N MET A 456 -10.10 -23.71 -9.02
CA MET A 456 -11.33 -23.00 -9.32
C MET A 456 -11.17 -21.48 -9.45
N LEU A 457 -9.97 -20.94 -9.18
CA LEU A 457 -9.73 -19.50 -9.33
C LEU A 457 -9.85 -19.10 -10.80
N ASP A 458 -10.64 -18.06 -11.05
CA ASP A 458 -10.82 -17.42 -12.34
C ASP A 458 -10.86 -15.89 -12.17
N GLY A 459 -10.97 -15.17 -13.27
CA GLY A 459 -11.02 -13.70 -13.29
C GLY A 459 -12.17 -13.07 -12.50
N THR A 460 -13.20 -13.84 -12.14
CA THR A 460 -14.30 -13.32 -11.28
C THR A 460 -13.87 -13.13 -9.83
N LEU A 461 -12.72 -13.65 -9.40
CA LEU A 461 -12.17 -13.41 -8.07
C LEU A 461 -12.13 -11.91 -7.72
N PHE A 462 -11.74 -11.05 -8.66
CA PHE A 462 -11.54 -9.62 -8.40
C PHE A 462 -12.85 -8.91 -8.02
N VAL A 463 -13.95 -9.20 -8.72
CA VAL A 463 -15.27 -8.61 -8.41
C VAL A 463 -15.86 -9.21 -7.14
N ARG A 464 -15.67 -10.50 -6.90
CA ARG A 464 -16.07 -11.17 -5.65
C ARG A 464 -15.36 -10.56 -4.44
N ALA A 465 -14.04 -10.40 -4.55
CA ALA A 465 -13.21 -9.75 -3.54
C ALA A 465 -13.64 -8.30 -3.31
N ALA A 466 -13.91 -7.54 -4.38
CA ALA A 466 -14.36 -6.15 -4.28
C ALA A 466 -15.71 -6.03 -3.54
N GLY A 467 -16.67 -6.89 -3.87
CA GLY A 467 -17.93 -7.00 -3.14
C GLY A 467 -17.73 -7.31 -1.67
N ARG A 468 -16.79 -8.22 -1.36
CA ARG A 468 -16.48 -8.56 0.03
C ARG A 468 -15.81 -7.42 0.81
N VAL A 469 -14.97 -6.62 0.16
CA VAL A 469 -14.45 -5.37 0.73
C VAL A 469 -15.59 -4.42 1.08
N MET A 470 -16.59 -4.26 0.20
CA MET A 470 -17.76 -3.42 0.48
C MET A 470 -18.55 -3.94 1.69
N ASP A 471 -18.78 -5.25 1.77
CA ASP A 471 -19.48 -5.85 2.91
C ASP A 471 -18.68 -5.70 4.22
N ALA A 472 -17.35 -5.83 4.17
CA ALA A 472 -16.50 -5.69 5.35
C ALA A 472 -16.47 -4.23 5.86
N THR A 473 -16.44 -3.25 4.96
CA THR A 473 -16.17 -1.84 5.29
C THR A 473 -17.40 -0.92 5.25
N GLY A 474 -18.49 -1.37 4.63
CA GLY A 474 -19.77 -0.66 4.53
C GLY A 474 -20.06 -0.08 3.15
N TRP A 475 -21.28 -0.31 2.67
CA TRP A 475 -21.87 0.36 1.51
C TRP A 475 -22.35 1.79 1.88
N GLN A 476 -21.42 2.70 2.18
CA GLN A 476 -21.68 4.09 2.58
C GLN A 476 -22.52 4.90 1.56
N ALA A 477 -22.34 4.69 0.25
CA ALA A 477 -23.19 5.30 -0.77
C ALA A 477 -24.66 4.85 -0.67
N ALA A 478 -24.90 3.67 -0.09
CA ALA A 478 -26.23 3.13 0.17
C ALA A 478 -26.71 3.38 1.61
N GLY A 479 -26.01 4.23 2.37
CA GLY A 479 -26.39 4.63 3.73
C GLY A 479 -25.94 3.69 4.84
N GLU A 480 -25.14 2.66 4.54
CA GLU A 480 -24.51 1.87 5.60
C GLU A 480 -23.44 2.69 6.35
N ARG A 481 -23.24 2.39 7.63
CA ARG A 481 -22.15 2.99 8.40
C ARG A 481 -20.81 2.39 7.99
N GLU A 482 -19.77 3.22 8.05
CA GLU A 482 -18.37 2.78 8.00
C GLU A 482 -18.11 1.70 9.06
N ARG A 483 -17.35 0.67 8.66
CA ARG A 483 -16.85 -0.42 9.51
C ARG A 483 -15.32 -0.51 9.39
N ASN A 484 -14.67 -1.09 10.40
CA ASN A 484 -13.22 -1.17 10.47
C ASN A 484 -12.68 -2.45 9.80
N TRP A 485 -11.48 -2.33 9.23
CA TRP A 485 -10.65 -3.47 8.85
C TRP A 485 -10.24 -4.30 10.07
N ASP A 486 -10.00 -5.59 9.88
CA ASP A 486 -9.52 -6.44 10.97
C ASP A 486 -8.02 -6.25 11.20
N ARG A 487 -7.60 -6.15 12.46
CA ARG A 487 -6.20 -5.96 12.86
C ARG A 487 -5.66 -7.10 13.74
N SER A 488 -6.42 -8.18 13.91
CA SER A 488 -6.18 -9.23 14.90
C SER A 488 -5.09 -10.23 14.52
N GLY A 489 -4.75 -10.34 13.23
CA GLY A 489 -3.75 -11.27 12.70
C GLY A 489 -4.43 -12.56 12.24
N LEU A 490 -4.99 -12.54 11.04
CA LEU A 490 -5.89 -13.60 10.58
C LEU A 490 -5.22 -14.97 10.37
N GLY A 491 -3.89 -15.07 10.47
CA GLY A 491 -3.17 -16.34 10.36
C GLY A 491 -3.19 -17.21 11.62
N TRP A 492 -3.55 -16.66 12.79
CA TRP A 492 -3.69 -17.46 14.01
C TRP A 492 -5.12 -17.98 14.19
N ASP A 493 -5.27 -19.28 14.41
CA ASP A 493 -6.59 -19.90 14.62
C ASP A 493 -7.34 -19.31 15.83
N ALA A 494 -6.62 -18.97 16.90
CA ALA A 494 -7.18 -18.41 18.14
C ALA A 494 -7.90 -17.05 17.97
N VAL A 495 -7.67 -16.35 16.85
CA VAL A 495 -8.32 -15.06 16.53
C VAL A 495 -9.76 -15.25 16.06
N TRP A 496 -10.05 -16.38 15.42
CA TRP A 496 -11.34 -16.60 14.76
C TRP A 496 -12.48 -16.82 15.75
N ASP A 497 -12.18 -17.40 16.92
CA ASP A 497 -13.16 -17.62 17.99
C ASP A 497 -13.53 -16.34 18.78
N LYS A 498 -12.87 -15.22 18.48
CA LYS A 498 -13.14 -13.91 19.07
C LYS A 498 -13.92 -13.05 18.09
N PRO A 499 -14.69 -12.05 18.54
CA PRO A 499 -15.21 -11.01 17.64
C PRO A 499 -14.08 -10.39 16.81
N GLY A 500 -14.40 -9.92 15.60
CA GLY A 500 -13.44 -9.15 14.81
C GLY A 500 -12.94 -7.91 15.56
N TRP A 501 -11.80 -7.38 15.12
CA TRP A 501 -11.16 -6.25 15.80
C TRP A 501 -12.13 -5.08 16.03
N GLN A 502 -12.16 -4.55 17.26
CA GLN A 502 -12.89 -3.34 17.59
C GLN A 502 -11.93 -2.25 18.06
N PRO A 503 -12.17 -0.98 17.68
CA PRO A 503 -11.34 0.12 18.13
C PRO A 503 -11.43 0.31 19.65
N PRO A 504 -10.35 0.71 20.33
CA PRO A 504 -10.38 1.09 21.73
C PRO A 504 -11.42 2.20 21.99
N ARG A 505 -12.15 2.12 23.12
CA ARG A 505 -13.14 3.13 23.51
C ARG A 505 -12.51 4.52 23.56
N GLY A 506 -13.08 5.47 22.81
CA GLY A 506 -12.61 6.87 22.75
C GLY A 506 -11.83 7.25 21.48
N SER A 507 -11.52 6.30 20.60
CA SER A 507 -10.90 6.58 19.29
C SER A 507 -11.97 6.75 18.19
N THR A 508 -11.96 7.88 17.48
CA THR A 508 -12.91 8.18 16.39
C THR A 508 -12.30 8.07 14.99
N THR A 509 -11.06 7.59 14.89
CA THR A 509 -10.36 7.31 13.63
C THR A 509 -9.71 5.95 13.75
N GLY A 510 -9.91 5.09 12.75
CA GLY A 510 -9.60 3.65 12.73
C GLY A 510 -8.11 3.27 12.77
N GLU A 511 -7.27 4.11 13.37
CA GLU A 511 -5.88 3.85 13.64
C GLU A 511 -5.64 4.13 15.13
N THR A 512 -5.31 3.09 15.90
CA THR A 512 -4.77 3.27 17.25
C THR A 512 -3.43 2.59 17.34
N ALA A 513 -2.47 3.35 17.85
CA ALA A 513 -1.10 2.99 18.12
C ALA A 513 -0.97 1.81 19.10
N ALA A 514 0.13 1.06 18.94
CA ALA A 514 0.71 0.26 20.01
C ALA A 514 0.93 1.14 21.25
N ARG A 515 0.54 0.62 22.43
CA ARG A 515 0.80 1.29 23.72
C ARG A 515 2.31 1.55 23.88
N PRO A 516 2.72 2.63 24.58
CA PRO A 516 4.12 2.80 24.95
C PRO A 516 4.55 1.62 25.82
N VAL A 517 5.65 0.96 25.46
CA VAL A 517 6.42 0.21 26.44
C VAL A 517 7.11 1.26 27.30
N ASP A 518 6.64 1.41 28.53
CA ASP A 518 7.34 2.22 29.52
C ASP A 518 8.75 1.67 29.67
N GLY A 519 9.73 2.44 29.19
CA GLY A 519 11.13 2.19 29.47
C GLY A 519 11.37 2.40 30.96
N LYS A 520 11.65 1.32 31.66
CA LYS A 520 12.43 1.38 32.91
C LYS A 520 13.64 0.46 32.78
N LEU A 521 14.79 1.13 32.68
CA LEU A 521 16.18 0.72 32.88
C LEU A 521 16.79 -0.23 31.85
#